data_AF-A0A7J6NKC4-F1
#
_entry.id   AF-A0A7J6NKC4-F1
#
_cell.length_a   1.000
_cell.length_b   1.000
_cell.length_c   1.000
_cell.angle_alpha   90.00
_cell.angle_beta   90.00
_cell.angle_gamma   90.00
#
_symmetry.space_group_name_H-M   'P 1'
#
loop_
_entity.id
_entity.type
_entity.pdbx_description
1 polymer ?
#
loop_
_entity_poly.entity_id
_entity_poly.type
_entity_poly.pdbx_seq_one_letter_code
_entity_poly.pdbx_strand_id
1 'polypeptide(L)'
;VKIPAPADEPAASGPRVTTVQVRLPTGKRWTRRFSLDTNTLGDLFSWMEWQSLEDSKTAGGQMPLLTSLAGYDVLKQGFGPSRRKFHRVPATQKITQSGEATEIECTPLGEAGFETGQEAVILQL
;
A
#
# COMPACT_ATOMS: atom_id res chain seq x y z
N VAL A 1 -3.73 11.10 15.59
CA VAL A 1 -2.52 10.63 14.86
C VAL A 1 -2.21 11.65 13.78
N LYS A 2 -0.99 12.20 13.73
CA LYS A 2 -0.56 13.10 12.64
C LYS A 2 0.15 12.24 11.60
N ILE A 3 -0.56 11.84 10.55
CA ILE A 3 0.03 11.12 9.42
C ILE A 3 0.65 12.18 8.50
N PRO A 4 1.97 12.12 8.22
CA PRO A 4 2.60 13.08 7.31
C PRO A 4 2.00 12.94 5.91
N ALA A 5 1.95 14.05 5.17
CA ALA A 5 1.62 13.97 3.76
C ALA A 5 2.69 13.14 3.04
N PRO A 6 2.30 12.18 2.19
CA PRO A 6 3.24 11.41 1.40
C PRO A 6 3.94 12.32 0.38
N ALA A 7 5.13 11.91 -0.09
CA ALA A 7 5.87 12.65 -1.12
C ALA A 7 5.07 12.83 -2.42
N ASP A 8 5.54 13.64 -3.35
CA ASP A 8 4.88 13.77 -4.65
C ASP A 8 4.98 12.48 -5.47
N GLU A 9 4.03 12.27 -6.39
CA GLU A 9 4.08 11.15 -7.32
C GLU A 9 5.19 11.34 -8.37
N PRO A 10 5.92 10.28 -8.73
CA PRO A 10 6.85 10.35 -9.85
C PRO A 10 6.10 10.55 -11.18
N ALA A 11 6.77 11.20 -12.13
CA ALA A 11 6.24 11.37 -13.49
C ALA A 11 6.03 10.01 -14.17
N ALA A 12 4.97 9.90 -15.00
CA ALA A 12 4.65 8.65 -15.71
C ALA A 12 5.76 8.17 -16.65
N SER A 13 6.55 9.10 -17.21
CA SER A 13 7.67 8.81 -18.11
C SER A 13 9.00 8.58 -17.38
N GLY A 14 8.98 8.55 -16.04
CA GLY A 14 10.17 8.31 -15.24
C GLY A 14 10.69 6.87 -15.38
N PRO A 15 12.00 6.65 -15.24
CA PRO A 15 12.56 5.30 -15.20
C PRO A 15 11.98 4.53 -14.02
N ARG A 16 11.68 3.24 -14.23
CA ARG A 16 11.26 2.27 -13.20
C ARG A 16 10.13 2.76 -12.29
N VAL A 17 9.07 3.30 -12.89
CA VAL A 17 7.84 3.69 -12.19
C VAL A 17 6.80 2.57 -12.27
N THR A 18 6.08 2.36 -11.18
CA THR A 18 4.91 1.47 -11.13
C THR A 18 3.67 2.24 -10.69
N THR A 19 2.53 1.93 -11.30
CA THR A 19 1.22 2.45 -10.87
C THR A 19 0.50 1.39 -10.06
N VAL A 20 0.22 1.68 -8.79
CA VAL A 20 -0.49 0.78 -7.89
C VAL A 20 -1.95 1.23 -7.76
N GLN A 21 -2.87 0.33 -8.09
CA GLN A 21 -4.30 0.47 -7.86
C GLN A 21 -4.72 -0.36 -6.64
N VAL A 22 -5.11 0.31 -5.57
CA VAL A 22 -5.70 -0.32 -4.37
C VAL A 22 -7.21 -0.42 -4.57
N ARG A 23 -7.73 -1.64 -4.58
CA ARG A 23 -9.16 -1.94 -4.59
C ARG A 23 -9.67 -2.04 -3.16
N LEU A 24 -10.67 -1.23 -2.83
CA LEU A 24 -11.23 -1.15 -1.49
C LEU A 24 -12.43 -2.10 -1.35
N PRO A 25 -12.75 -2.55 -0.13
CA PRO A 25 -13.97 -3.33 0.14
C PRO A 25 -15.25 -2.62 -0.28
N THR A 26 -15.24 -1.29 -0.30
CA THR A 26 -16.36 -0.44 -0.73
C THR A 26 -16.59 -0.44 -2.25
N GLY A 27 -15.71 -1.09 -3.03
CA GLY A 27 -15.72 -1.05 -4.49
C GLY A 27 -15.01 0.18 -5.09
N LYS A 28 -14.65 1.18 -4.27
CA LYS A 28 -13.82 2.32 -4.68
C LYS A 28 -12.38 1.86 -4.96
N ARG A 29 -11.66 2.66 -5.75
CA ARG A 29 -10.26 2.44 -6.09
C ARG A 29 -9.44 3.66 -5.74
N TRP A 30 -8.30 3.46 -5.08
CA TRP A 30 -7.24 4.45 -4.97
C TRP A 30 -6.13 4.08 -5.94
N THR A 31 -5.53 5.06 -6.60
CA THR A 31 -4.45 4.83 -7.56
C THR A 31 -3.34 5.82 -7.30
N ARG A 32 -2.09 5.35 -7.31
CA ARG A 32 -0.91 6.18 -7.13
C ARG A 32 0.30 5.58 -7.83
N ARG A 33 1.20 6.44 -8.30
CA ARG A 33 2.51 6.03 -8.82
C ARG A 33 3.58 6.00 -7.73
N PHE A 34 4.50 5.04 -7.87
CA PHE A 34 5.65 4.85 -7.01
C PHE A 34 6.90 4.62 -7.85
N SER A 35 8.04 5.12 -7.37
CA SER A 35 9.35 4.85 -7.93
C SER A 35 9.87 3.53 -7.36
N LEU A 36 10.19 2.57 -8.22
CA LEU A 36 10.76 1.29 -7.78
C LEU A 36 12.19 1.42 -7.26
N ASP A 37 12.85 2.54 -7.53
CA ASP A 37 14.22 2.81 -7.07
C ASP A 37 14.27 3.39 -5.67
N THR A 38 13.21 4.06 -5.22
CA THR A 38 13.21 4.79 -3.94
C THR A 38 12.11 4.38 -2.99
N ASN A 39 11.00 3.82 -3.49
CA ASN A 39 9.86 3.50 -2.64
C ASN A 39 9.87 2.09 -2.10
N THR A 40 9.41 1.96 -0.86
CA THR A 40 9.27 0.70 -0.14
C THR A 40 7.80 0.32 0.07
N LEU A 41 7.56 -0.88 0.59
CA LEU A 41 6.24 -1.27 1.10
C LEU A 41 5.77 -0.37 2.25
N GLY A 42 6.69 0.16 3.07
CA GLY A 42 6.37 1.14 4.10
C GLY A 42 5.77 2.42 3.52
N ASP A 43 6.28 2.91 2.38
CA ASP A 43 5.74 4.08 1.70
C ASP A 43 4.33 3.82 1.14
N LEU A 44 4.09 2.63 0.59
CA LEU A 44 2.76 2.22 0.12
C LEU A 44 1.74 2.24 1.27
N PHE A 45 2.07 1.62 2.41
CA PHE A 45 1.19 1.61 3.58
C PHE A 45 0.98 3.00 4.17
N SER A 46 2.04 3.80 4.27
CA SER A 46 1.95 5.18 4.76
C SER A 46 1.04 6.03 3.89
N TRP A 47 1.14 5.89 2.56
CA TRP A 47 0.21 6.54 1.65
C TRP A 47 -1.22 6.02 1.82
N MET A 48 -1.45 4.71 1.95
CA MET A 48 -2.80 4.15 2.16
C MET A 48 -3.44 4.67 3.44
N GLU A 49 -2.67 4.73 4.53
CA GLU A 49 -3.10 5.28 5.82
C GLU A 49 -3.47 6.76 5.68
N TRP A 50 -2.63 7.56 5.01
CA TRP A 50 -2.93 8.95 4.69
C TRP A 50 -4.18 9.09 3.81
N GLN A 51 -4.32 8.24 2.78
CA GLN A 51 -5.44 8.28 1.85
C GLN A 51 -6.77 7.91 2.55
N SER A 52 -6.74 7.01 3.54
CA SER A 52 -7.91 6.70 4.38
C SER A 52 -8.35 7.90 5.23
N LEU A 53 -7.39 8.69 5.71
CA LEU A 53 -7.66 9.94 6.42
C LEU A 53 -8.30 10.97 5.47
N GLU A 54 -7.77 11.16 4.26
CA GLU A 54 -8.37 12.07 3.28
C GLU A 54 -9.76 11.61 2.84
N ASP A 55 -9.98 10.31 2.64
CA ASP A 55 -11.30 9.75 2.31
C ASP A 55 -12.33 10.06 3.39
N SER A 56 -11.93 9.91 4.67
CA SER A 56 -12.80 10.18 5.83
C SER A 56 -13.25 11.65 5.94
N LYS A 57 -12.52 12.59 5.34
CA LYS A 57 -12.88 14.01 5.32
C LYS A 57 -13.93 14.36 4.28
N THR A 58 -14.14 13.47 3.30
CA THR A 58 -15.14 13.70 2.24
C THR A 58 -16.53 13.32 2.74
N ALA A 59 -17.57 14.01 2.25
CA ALA A 59 -18.97 13.79 2.66
C ALA A 59 -19.53 12.39 2.33
N GLY A 60 -18.74 11.52 1.71
CA GLY A 60 -19.04 10.12 1.42
C GLY A 60 -17.91 9.17 1.84
N GLY A 61 -17.09 9.54 2.82
CA GLY A 61 -16.05 8.68 3.37
C GLY A 61 -16.64 7.38 3.92
N GLN A 62 -16.36 6.27 3.24
CA GLN A 62 -16.87 4.94 3.60
C GLN A 62 -15.78 4.03 4.18
N MET A 63 -14.52 4.50 4.15
CA MET A 63 -13.39 3.73 4.66
C MET A 63 -13.14 4.05 6.13
N PRO A 64 -12.95 3.04 7.00
CA PRO A 64 -12.40 3.28 8.32
C PRO A 64 -10.97 3.80 8.21
N LEU A 65 -10.56 4.59 9.19
CA LEU A 65 -9.16 5.02 9.31
C LEU A 65 -8.28 3.80 9.51
N LEU A 66 -7.38 3.51 8.56
CA LEU A 66 -6.56 2.30 8.63
C LEU A 66 -5.67 2.27 9.88
N THR A 67 -5.24 3.43 10.36
CA THR A 67 -4.47 3.56 11.61
C THR A 67 -5.25 3.23 12.88
N SER A 68 -6.59 3.14 12.81
CA SER A 68 -7.44 2.77 13.94
C SER A 68 -7.70 1.26 14.03
N LEU A 69 -7.32 0.50 13.00
CA LEU A 69 -7.49 -0.95 12.96
C LEU A 69 -6.37 -1.64 13.73
N ALA A 70 -6.63 -2.84 14.28
CA ALA A 70 -5.60 -3.66 14.93
C ALA A 70 -4.59 -4.26 13.92
N GLY A 71 -4.95 -4.23 12.64
CA GLY A 71 -4.13 -4.58 11.51
C GLY A 71 -5.01 -4.69 10.26
N TYR A 72 -4.38 -4.72 9.09
CA TYR A 72 -5.09 -4.94 7.81
C TYR A 72 -4.17 -5.66 6.82
N ASP A 73 -4.75 -6.25 5.79
CA ASP A 73 -4.02 -6.99 4.78
C ASP A 73 -4.11 -6.34 3.40
N VAL A 74 -3.04 -6.47 2.62
CA VAL A 74 -3.00 -6.09 1.22
C VAL A 74 -2.62 -7.31 0.39
N LEU A 75 -3.56 -7.75 -0.46
CA LEU A 75 -3.36 -8.85 -1.38
C LEU A 75 -2.96 -8.32 -2.76
N LYS A 76 -1.73 -8.59 -3.19
CA LYS A 76 -1.31 -8.35 -4.56
C LYS A 76 -1.88 -9.44 -5.47
N GLN A 77 -2.78 -9.03 -6.38
CA GLN A 77 -3.34 -9.87 -7.43
C GLN A 77 -2.77 -9.40 -8.78
N GLY A 78 -1.61 -9.92 -9.15
CA GLY A 78 -0.97 -9.65 -10.45
C GLY A 78 -1.02 -10.84 -11.40
N PHE A 79 -0.65 -10.59 -12.66
CA PHE A 79 -0.39 -11.65 -13.64
C PHE A 79 0.95 -12.34 -13.30
N GLY A 80 0.90 -13.61 -12.95
CA GLY A 80 2.07 -14.42 -12.58
C GLY A 80 1.78 -15.37 -11.40
N PRO A 81 2.70 -16.30 -11.08
CA PRO A 81 2.44 -17.38 -10.11
C PRO A 81 2.41 -16.94 -8.64
N SER A 82 2.77 -15.70 -8.30
CA SER A 82 2.95 -15.28 -6.91
C SER A 82 1.88 -14.29 -6.45
N ARG A 83 0.73 -14.82 -6.00
CA ARG A 83 -0.15 -14.09 -5.09
C ARG A 83 0.65 -13.80 -3.82
N ARG A 84 0.77 -12.53 -3.44
CA ARG A 84 1.47 -12.12 -2.22
C ARG A 84 0.50 -11.41 -1.29
N LYS A 85 0.57 -11.75 -0.02
CA LYS A 85 -0.19 -11.13 1.07
C LYS A 85 0.78 -10.35 1.94
N PHE A 86 0.50 -9.07 2.14
CA PHE A 86 1.27 -8.19 3.02
C PHE A 86 0.37 -7.80 4.18
N HIS A 87 0.75 -8.15 5.40
CA HIS A 87 0.02 -7.77 6.60
C HIS A 87 0.54 -6.42 7.11
N ARG A 88 -0.30 -5.57 7.71
CA ARG A 88 0.12 -4.33 8.36
C ARG A 88 -0.41 -4.34 9.78
N VAL A 89 0.49 -4.27 10.75
CA VAL A 89 0.17 -4.11 12.18
C VAL A 89 0.49 -2.66 12.60
N PRO A 90 -0.34 -1.99 13.41
CA PRO A 90 -0.07 -0.64 13.89
C PRO A 90 1.20 -0.58 14.76
N ALA A 91 2.17 0.22 14.32
CA ALA A 91 3.30 0.90 15.00
C ALA A 91 4.06 0.25 16.18
N THR A 92 3.80 -1.00 16.57
CA THR A 92 4.72 -1.79 17.40
C THR A 92 5.06 -3.07 16.68
N GLN A 93 6.12 -2.96 15.87
CA GLN A 93 7.06 -4.01 15.53
C GLN A 93 6.49 -5.31 14.92
N LYS A 94 6.93 -5.57 13.69
CA LYS A 94 6.87 -6.84 12.94
C LYS A 94 5.60 -7.04 12.11
N ILE A 95 5.83 -7.10 10.80
CA ILE A 95 4.88 -7.63 9.84
C ILE A 95 5.25 -9.10 9.60
N THR A 96 4.25 -9.98 9.60
CA THR A 96 4.44 -11.40 9.31
C THR A 96 4.38 -11.66 7.80
N GLN A 97 5.49 -12.05 7.18
CA GLN A 97 5.55 -12.60 5.83
C GLN A 97 5.57 -14.13 5.95
N SER A 98 4.58 -14.84 5.42
CA SER A 98 4.58 -16.31 5.38
C SER A 98 4.80 -17.01 6.75
N GLY A 99 4.37 -16.39 7.85
CA GLY A 99 4.56 -16.92 9.21
C GLY A 99 5.83 -16.42 9.93
N GLU A 100 6.70 -15.67 9.26
CA GLU A 100 7.92 -15.10 9.84
C GLU A 100 7.83 -13.58 9.96
N ALA A 101 8.22 -13.04 11.12
CA ALA A 101 8.25 -11.63 11.40
C ALA A 101 9.47 -10.96 10.74
N THR A 102 9.27 -10.22 9.65
CA THR A 102 10.33 -9.49 8.94
C THR A 102 10.03 -7.98 8.98
N GLU A 103 11.07 -7.14 9.02
CA GLU A 103 10.93 -5.68 8.89
C GLU A 103 10.62 -5.31 7.43
N ILE A 104 9.37 -5.55 7.00
CA ILE A 104 8.90 -5.34 5.63
C ILE A 104 8.81 -3.84 5.25
N GLU A 105 8.81 -2.94 6.24
CA GLU A 105 8.72 -1.49 5.99
C GLU A 105 9.85 -0.98 5.09
N CYS A 106 11.01 -1.64 5.11
CA CYS A 106 12.17 -1.30 4.28
C CYS A 106 12.23 -2.08 2.95
N THR A 107 11.34 -3.04 2.70
CA THR A 107 11.38 -3.85 1.49
C THR A 107 11.08 -2.99 0.26
N PRO A 108 12.00 -2.88 -0.71
CA PRO A 108 11.75 -2.17 -1.97
C PRO A 108 10.53 -2.74 -2.70
N LEU A 109 9.74 -1.86 -3.33
CA LEU A 109 8.55 -2.31 -4.07
C LEU A 109 8.88 -3.29 -5.21
N GLY A 110 10.06 -3.16 -5.83
CA GLY A 110 10.54 -4.12 -6.82
C GLY A 110 10.68 -5.54 -6.24
N GLU A 111 11.38 -5.68 -5.11
CA GLU A 111 11.55 -6.95 -4.40
C GLU A 111 10.22 -7.52 -3.86
N ALA A 112 9.28 -6.64 -3.52
CA ALA A 112 7.90 -7.00 -3.17
C ALA A 112 7.07 -7.48 -4.38
N GLY A 113 7.59 -7.33 -5.60
CA GLY A 113 7.05 -7.86 -6.84
C GLY A 113 6.20 -6.86 -7.63
N PHE A 114 6.31 -5.55 -7.40
CA PHE A 114 5.53 -4.49 -8.06
C PHE A 114 6.15 -4.00 -9.39
N GLU A 115 6.79 -4.90 -10.14
CA GLU A 115 7.71 -4.57 -11.24
C GLU A 115 7.04 -4.43 -12.61
N THR A 116 5.74 -4.74 -12.75
CA THR A 116 5.09 -4.83 -14.07
C THR A 116 4.64 -3.48 -14.64
N GLY A 117 4.85 -2.37 -13.91
CA GLY A 117 4.44 -1.01 -14.31
C GLY A 117 2.96 -0.69 -14.05
N GLN A 118 2.09 -1.69 -13.98
CA GLN A 118 0.69 -1.56 -13.56
C GLN A 118 0.31 -2.70 -12.63
N GLU A 119 -0.01 -2.35 -11.40
CA GLU A 119 -0.19 -3.28 -10.30
C GLU A 119 -1.55 -3.08 -9.64
N ALA A 120 -2.19 -4.18 -9.25
CA ALA A 120 -3.45 -4.15 -8.52
C ALA A 120 -3.30 -4.90 -7.19
N VAL A 121 -3.77 -4.26 -6.14
CA VAL A 121 -3.87 -4.86 -4.81
C VAL A 121 -5.29 -4.76 -4.27
N ILE A 122 -5.68 -5.69 -3.42
CA ILE A 122 -6.96 -5.69 -2.71
C ILE A 122 -6.69 -5.47 -1.23
N LEU A 123 -7.29 -4.42 -0.69
CA LEU A 123 -7.31 -4.18 0.75
C LEU A 123 -8.33 -5.10 1.42
N GLN A 124 -7.91 -5.80 2.48
CA GLN A 124 -8.77 -6.59 3.36
C GLN A 124 -8.65 -6.04 4.78
N LEU A 125 -9.80 -5.77 5.40
CA LEU A 125 -9.93 -5.18 6.73
C LEU A 125 -10.29 -6.25 7.76
#